data_AF-A0A7K2VSU3-F1
#
_entry.id   AF-A0A7K2VSU3-F1
#
_cell.length_a   1.000
_cell.length_b   1.000
_cell.length_c   1.000
_cell.angle_alpha   90.00
_cell.angle_beta   90.00
_cell.angle_gamma   90.00
#
_symmetry.space_group_name_H-M   'P 1'
#
loop_
_entity.id
_entity.type
_entity.pdbx_description
1 polymer ?
#
loop_
_entity_poly.entity_id
_entity_poly.type
_entity_poly.pdbx_seq_one_letter_code
_entity_poly.pdbx_strand_id
1 'polypeptide(L)' 'MVRTKPVRVTVDMQPALHRRLKSWSGWAAGQLDVADVPAAEVVRILVELLTSNPDDVEMARPVVRAVMEELRARQQ' A
#
# COMPACT_ATOMS: atom_id res chain seq x y z
N MET A 1 -2.18 11.49 27.38
CA MET A 1 -2.22 11.11 25.95
C MET A 1 -0.86 11.44 25.34
N VAL A 2 -0.07 10.44 24.96
CA VAL A 2 1.17 10.68 24.22
C VAL A 2 0.77 11.13 22.82
N ARG A 3 1.09 12.38 22.46
CA ARG A 3 0.90 12.88 21.09
C ARG A 3 1.96 12.24 20.22
N THR A 4 1.64 11.10 19.59
CA THR A 4 2.53 10.46 18.63
C THR A 4 2.70 11.39 17.44
N LYS A 5 3.93 11.82 17.17
CA LYS A 5 4.25 12.65 16.02
C LYS A 5 4.07 11.81 14.76
N PRO A 6 3.34 12.28 13.72
CA PRO A 6 3.20 11.52 12.48
C PRO A 6 4.56 11.18 11.86
N VAL A 7 4.74 9.92 11.46
CA VAL A 7 5.94 9.46 10.75
C VAL A 7 5.69 9.59 9.25
N ARG A 8 6.60 10.27 8.54
CA ARG A 8 6.55 10.35 7.07
C ARG A 8 7.28 9.16 6.47
N VAL A 9 6.59 8.43 5.60
CA VAL A 9 7.16 7.37 4.77
C VAL A 9 7.16 7.86 3.33
N THR A 10 8.32 7.81 2.67
CA THR A 10 8.49 8.11 1.25
C THR A 10 8.92 6.83 0.55
N VAL A 11 8.31 6.52 -0.59
CA VAL A 11 8.63 5.34 -1.40
C VAL A 11 8.86 5.75 -2.85
N ASP A 12 9.94 5.25 -3.44
CA ASP A 12 10.18 5.39 -4.86
C ASP A 12 9.35 4.35 -5.61
N MET A 13 8.42 4.82 -6.44
CA MET A 13 7.65 3.97 -7.33
C MET A 13 8.19 4.06 -8.74
N GLN A 14 8.36 2.91 -9.39
CA GLN A 14 8.61 2.89 -10.82
C GLN A 14 7.46 3.61 -11.56
N PRO A 15 7.74 4.39 -12.63
CA PRO A 15 6.69 5.13 -13.34
C PRO A 15 5.54 4.25 -13.84
N ALA A 16 5.84 3.00 -14.22
CA ALA A 16 4.83 2.02 -14.63
C ALA A 16 3.88 1.64 -13.48
N LEU A 17 4.42 1.43 -12.28
CA LEU A 17 3.62 1.12 -11.09
C LEU A 17 2.74 2.30 -10.70
N HIS A 18 3.30 3.52 -10.69
CA HIS A 18 2.54 4.73 -10.39
C HIS A 18 1.36 4.94 -11.36
N ARG A 19 1.55 4.71 -12.68
CA ARG A 19 0.46 4.77 -13.65
C ARG A 19 -0.63 3.74 -13.40
N ARG A 20 -0.27 2.51 -13.02
CA ARG A 20 -1.22 1.45 -12.68
C ARG A 20 -2.05 1.82 -11.45
N LEU A 21 -1.40 2.34 -10.40
CA LEU A 21 -2.08 2.82 -9.20
C LEU A 21 -3.06 3.95 -9.54
N LYS A 22 -2.62 4.94 -10.33
CA LYS A 22 -3.50 6.05 -10.77
C LYS A 22 -4.71 5.56 -11.57
N SER A 23 -4.50 4.59 -12.47
CA SER A 23 -5.61 4.00 -13.25
C SER A 23 -6.60 3.26 -12.34
N TRP A 24 -6.10 2.51 -11.36
CA TRP A 24 -6.94 1.82 -10.39
C TRP A 24 -7.71 2.82 -9.51
N SER A 25 -7.07 3.90 -9.05
CA SER A 25 -7.74 4.97 -8.30
C SER A 25 -8.89 5.59 -9.08
N GLY A 26 -8.70 5.87 -10.38
CA GLY A 26 -9.77 6.42 -11.23
C GLY A 26 -10.94 5.45 -11.40
N TRP A 27 -10.67 4.16 -11.58
CA TRP A 27 -11.72 3.13 -11.59
C TRP A 27 -12.46 3.07 -10.24
N ALA A 28 -11.73 3.03 -9.13
CA ALA A 28 -12.30 2.95 -7.78
C ALA A 28 -13.15 4.18 -7.44
N ALA A 29 -12.71 5.38 -7.83
CA ALA A 29 -13.47 6.61 -7.66
C ALA A 29 -14.84 6.52 -8.35
N GLY A 30 -14.88 5.97 -9.57
CA GLY A 30 -16.12 5.70 -10.29
C GLY A 30 -17.01 4.64 -9.63
N GLN A 31 -16.45 3.65 -8.96
CA GLN A 31 -17.23 2.65 -8.20
C GLN A 31 -17.81 3.22 -6.90
N LEU A 32 -17.11 4.15 -6.27
CA LEU A 32 -17.47 4.74 -4.98
C LEU A 32 -18.29 6.03 -5.10
N ASP A 33 -18.53 6.50 -6.33
CA ASP A 33 -19.18 7.79 -6.62
C ASP A 33 -18.51 8.97 -5.90
N VAL A 34 -17.17 9.00 -5.94
CA VAL A 34 -16.35 10.09 -5.39
C VAL A 34 -15.51 10.75 -6.48
N ALA A 35 -15.10 11.99 -6.24
CA ALA A 35 -14.31 12.74 -7.21
C ALA A 35 -12.91 12.14 -7.45
N ASP A 36 -12.27 11.57 -6.42
CA ASP A 36 -10.95 10.96 -6.52
C ASP A 36 -10.71 9.96 -5.38
N VAL A 37 -9.78 9.01 -5.60
CA VAL A 37 -9.24 8.10 -4.59
C VAL A 37 -7.74 8.36 -4.47
N PRO A 38 -7.30 9.15 -3.47
CA PRO A 38 -5.90 9.58 -3.36
C PRO A 38 -4.96 8.41 -3.15
N ALA A 39 -3.90 8.31 -3.96
CA ALA A 39 -2.92 7.22 -3.88
C ALA A 39 -2.29 7.07 -2.48
N ALA A 40 -2.05 8.19 -1.78
CA ALA A 40 -1.51 8.16 -0.42
C ALA A 40 -2.48 7.52 0.58
N GLU A 41 -3.79 7.74 0.43
CA GLU A 41 -4.81 7.10 1.27
C GLU A 41 -4.88 5.61 1.00
N VAL A 42 -4.77 5.19 -0.27
CA VAL A 42 -4.71 3.78 -0.64
C VAL A 42 -3.55 3.08 0.05
N VAL A 43 -2.34 3.65 -0.03
CA VAL A 43 -1.16 3.08 0.63
C VAL A 43 -1.34 3.03 2.15
N ARG A 44 -1.88 4.09 2.76
CA ARG A 44 -2.14 4.12 4.20
C ARG A 44 -3.11 3.02 4.63
N ILE A 45 -4.24 2.88 3.93
CA ILE A 45 -5.25 1.85 4.20
C ILE A 45 -4.67 0.45 4.01
N LEU A 46 -3.86 0.20 2.96
CA LEU A 46 -3.19 -1.09 2.76
C LEU A 46 -2.26 -1.44 3.94
N VAL A 47 -1.54 -0.46 4.47
CA VAL A 47 -0.69 -0.65 5.67
C VAL A 47 -1.54 -0.92 6.92
N GLU A 48 -2.64 -0.19 7.10
CA GLU A 48 -3.56 -0.40 8.22
C GLU A 48 -4.20 -1.79 8.16
N LEU A 49 -4.65 -2.23 6.98
CA LEU A 49 -5.22 -3.56 6.78
C LEU A 49 -4.19 -4.66 7.11
N LEU A 50 -2.95 -4.51 6.63
CA LEU A 50 -1.87 -5.47 6.89
C LEU A 50 -1.49 -5.55 8.38
N THR A 51 -1.52 -4.42 9.09
CA THR A 51 -1.05 -4.34 10.48
C THR A 51 -2.15 -4.57 11.52
N SER A 52 -3.41 -4.38 11.16
CA SER A 52 -4.56 -4.58 12.06
C SER A 52 -4.90 -6.05 12.27
N ASN A 53 -4.55 -6.92 11.32
CA ASN A 53 -4.77 -8.36 11.44
C ASN A 53 -3.54 -9.14 10.92
N PRO A 54 -2.41 -9.12 11.65
CA PRO A 54 -1.16 -9.69 11.17
C PRO A 54 -1.22 -11.22 10.97
N ASP A 55 -2.16 -11.88 11.64
CA ASP A 55 -2.40 -13.32 11.53
C ASP A 55 -3.40 -13.67 10.41
N ASP A 56 -3.94 -12.68 9.70
CA ASP A 56 -4.75 -12.91 8.49
C ASP A 56 -3.86 -13.42 7.36
N VAL A 57 -3.69 -14.73 7.32
CA VAL A 57 -2.82 -15.40 6.36
C VAL A 57 -3.30 -15.17 4.93
N GLU A 58 -4.58 -14.97 4.66
CA GLU A 58 -5.09 -14.72 3.31
C GLU A 58 -4.57 -13.37 2.78
N MET A 59 -4.67 -12.33 3.61
CA MET A 59 -4.24 -10.98 3.25
C MET A 59 -2.72 -10.81 3.30
N ALA A 60 -2.06 -11.35 4.33
CA ALA A 60 -0.64 -11.13 4.58
C ALA A 60 0.26 -11.98 3.68
N ARG A 61 -0.17 -13.19 3.29
CA ARG A 61 0.69 -14.15 2.57
C ARG A 61 1.25 -13.61 1.24
N PRO A 62 0.47 -12.97 0.35
CA PRO A 62 1.02 -12.41 -0.89
C PRO A 62 2.06 -11.33 -0.61
N VAL A 63 1.82 -10.48 0.40
CA VAL A 63 2.72 -9.38 0.78
C VAL A 63 4.01 -9.92 1.39
N VAL A 64 3.92 -10.84 2.35
CA VAL A 64 5.09 -11.47 3.00
C VAL A 64 5.96 -12.16 1.95
N ARG A 65 5.35 -12.89 1.02
CA ARG A 65 6.09 -13.54 -0.07
C ARG A 65 6.85 -12.53 -0.92
N ALA A 66 6.17 -11.46 -1.38
CA ALA A 66 6.80 -10.43 -2.20
C ALA A 66 7.95 -9.72 -1.46
N VAL A 67 7.76 -9.41 -0.18
CA VAL A 67 8.81 -8.81 0.67
C VAL A 67 10.01 -9.75 0.79
N MET A 68 9.79 -11.04 1.01
CA MET A 68 10.87 -12.03 1.11
C MET A 68 11.67 -12.15 -0.20
N GLU A 69 10.99 -12.12 -1.35
CA GLU A 69 11.63 -12.15 -2.67
C GLU A 69 12.51 -10.90 -2.89
N GLU A 70 11.98 -9.71 -2.57
CA GLU A 70 12.73 -8.45 -2.65
C GLU A 70 13.94 -8.40 -1.72
N LEU A 71 13.79 -8.86 -0.47
CA LEU A 71 14.90 -8.90 0.48
C LEU A 71 16.02 -9.86 0.03
N ARG A 72 15.67 -10.97 -0.62
CA ARG A 72 16.65 -11.91 -1.20
C ARG A 72 17.34 -11.32 -2.43
N ALA A 73 16.62 -10.57 -3.26
CA ALA A 73 17.19 -9.92 -4.44
C ALA A 73 18.22 -8.85 -4.07
N ARG A 74 18.05 -8.17 -2.92
CA ARG A 74 18.99 -7.15 -2.42
C ARG A 74 20.28 -7.70 -1.80
N GLN A 75 20.31 -8.99 -1.48
CA GLN A 75 21.45 -9.65 -0.84
C GLN A 75 22.39 -10.35 -1.85
N GLN A 76 22.03 -10.33 -3.14
CA GLN A 76 22.81 -10.88 -4.26
C GLN A 76 23.43 -9.73 -5.06
#